data_AF-A0A9E6R9B4-F1
#
_entry.id   AF-A0A9E6R9B4-F1
#
_cell.length_a   1.000
_cell.length_b   1.000
_cell.length_c   1.000
_cell.angle_alpha   90.00
_cell.angle_beta   90.00
_cell.angle_gamma   90.00
#
_symmetry.space_group_name_H-M   'P 1'
#
loop_
_entity.id
_entity.type
_entity.pdbx_description
1 polymer ?
#
loop_
_entity_poly.entity_id
_entity_poly.type
_entity_poly.pdbx_seq_one_letter_code
_entity_poly.pdbx_strand_id
1 'polypeptide(L)' 'MIMVLNYGAWAISACLALWMLWDMLSTNRSYSEAYLTSSAEGEIIDAEIGETAARR' A
#
# COMPACT_ATOMS: atom_id res chain seq x y z
N MET A 1 -16.36 -0.26 34.40
CA MET A 1 -15.50 0.76 33.76
C MET A 1 -14.49 0.14 32.79
N ILE A 2 -13.58 -0.73 33.24
CA ILE A 2 -12.51 -1.30 32.40
C ILE A 2 -13.01 -2.21 31.26
N MET A 3 -14.10 -2.96 31.46
CA MET A 3 -14.62 -3.84 30.40
C MET A 3 -15.05 -3.08 29.14
N VAL A 4 -15.74 -1.95 29.28
CA VAL A 4 -16.18 -1.14 28.13
C VAL A 4 -14.98 -0.60 27.36
N LEU A 5 -13.95 -0.13 28.08
CA LEU A 5 -12.69 0.33 27.46
C LEU A 5 -11.95 -0.83 26.78
N ASN A 6 -11.96 -2.02 27.36
CA ASN A 6 -11.31 -3.20 26.79
C ASN A 6 -11.99 -3.64 25.49
N TYR A 7 -13.32 -3.77 25.49
CA TYR A 7 -14.08 -4.08 24.28
C TYR A 7 -13.94 -2.99 23.21
N GLY A 8 -13.92 -1.72 23.62
CA GLY A 8 -13.66 -0.61 22.70
C GLY A 8 -12.28 -0.69 22.05
N ALA A 9 -11.23 -0.98 22.83
CA ALA A 9 -9.87 -1.14 22.31
C ALA A 9 -9.77 -2.33 21.34
N TRP A 10 -10.39 -3.46 21.67
CA TRP A 10 -10.44 -4.62 20.78
C TRP A 10 -11.19 -4.34 19.48
N ALA A 11 -12.34 -3.65 19.55
CA ALA A 11 -13.10 -3.27 18.36
C ALA A 11 -12.30 -2.35 17.44
N ILE A 12 -11.64 -1.33 18.00
CA ILE A 12 -10.78 -0.41 17.23
C ILE A 12 -9.61 -1.16 16.60
N SER A 13 -8.95 -2.05 17.36
CA SER A 13 -7.85 -2.86 16.85
C SER A 13 -8.29 -3.76 15.70
N ALA A 14 -9.44 -4.42 15.82
CA ALA A 14 -10.00 -5.25 14.75
C ALA A 14 -10.32 -4.43 13.50
N CYS A 15 -10.94 -3.24 13.65
CA CYS A 15 -11.20 -2.34 12.53
C CYS A 15 -9.92 -1.90 11.82
N LEU A 16 -8.87 -1.55 12.57
CA LEU A 16 -7.57 -1.19 11.99
C LEU A 16 -6.91 -2.35 11.25
N ALA A 17 -6.95 -3.55 11.83
CA ALA A 17 -6.41 -4.76 11.18
C ALA A 17 -7.14 -5.08 9.87
N LEU A 18 -8.48 -4.97 9.87
CA LEU A 18 -9.29 -5.15 8.66
C LEU A 18 -9.00 -4.09 7.60
N TRP A 19 -8.82 -2.84 8.01
CA TRP A 19 -8.46 -1.74 7.11
C TRP A 19 -7.09 -1.96 6.46
N MET A 20 -6.08 -2.34 7.24
CA MET A 20 -4.74 -2.66 6.72
C MET A 20 -4.77 -3.87 5.79
N LEU A 21 -5.55 -4.91 6.12
CA LEU A 21 -5.70 -6.08 5.25
C LEU A 21 -6.35 -5.71 3.92
N TRP A 22 -7.41 -4.89 3.96
CA TRP A 22 -8.05 -4.39 2.75
C TRP A 22 -7.09 -3.59 1.88
N ASP A 23 -6.34 -2.67 2.49
CA ASP A 23 -5.34 -1.85 1.81
C ASP A 23 -4.25 -2.70 1.16
N MET A 24 -3.71 -3.67 1.89
CA MET A 24 -2.72 -4.62 1.37
C MET A 24 -3.25 -5.39 0.16
N LEU A 25 -4.48 -5.92 0.24
CA LEU A 25 -5.10 -6.67 -0.86
C LEU A 25 -5.40 -5.77 -2.06
N SER A 26 -5.84 -4.54 -1.83
CA SER A 26 -6.10 -3.54 -2.87
C SER A 26 -4.81 -3.19 -3.60
N THR A 27 -3.74 -2.91 -2.86
CA THR A 27 -2.42 -2.58 -3.40
C THR A 27 -1.85 -3.75 -4.21
N ASN A 28 -1.90 -4.96 -3.67
CA ASN A 28 -1.42 -6.16 -4.37
C ASN A 28 -2.18 -6.46 -5.68
N ARG A 29 -3.44 -6.02 -5.80
CA ARG A 29 -4.22 -6.14 -7.04
C ARG A 29 -3.96 -5.02 -8.04
N SER A 30 -3.59 -3.84 -7.55
CA SER A 30 -3.45 -2.64 -8.36
C SER A 30 -2.08 -2.53 -9.02
N TYR A 31 -1.06 -3.16 -8.43
CA TYR A 31 0.32 -3.07 -8.89
C TYR A 31 0.93 -4.46 -9.14
N SER A 32 1.84 -4.56 -10.09
CA SER A 32 2.56 -5.79 -10.38
C SER A 32 3.60 -6.09 -9.30
N GLU A 33 3.94 -7.37 -9.12
CA GLU A 33 4.96 -7.79 -8.15
C GLU A 33 6.32 -7.13 -8.43
N ALA A 34 6.73 -7.10 -9.70
CA ALA A 34 7.97 -6.44 -10.12
C ALA A 34 8.01 -4.95 -9.74
N TYR A 35 6.87 -4.26 -9.77
CA TYR A 35 6.76 -2.87 -9.33
C TYR A 35 6.87 -2.77 -7.79
N LEU A 36 6.15 -3.60 -7.06
CA LEU A 36 6.12 -3.59 -5.59
C LEU A 36 7.47 -4.00 -4.95
N THR A 37 8.25 -4.85 -5.62
CA THR A 37 9.58 -5.29 -5.17
C THR A 37 10.72 -4.53 -5.85
N SER A 38 10.40 -3.52 -6.66
CA SER A 38 11.40 -2.67 -7.29
C SER A 38 12.11 -1.84 -6.23
N SER A 39 13.45 -1.87 -6.22
CA SER A 39 14.27 -0.99 -5.39
C SER A 39 14.42 0.42 -6.01
N ALA A 40 13.84 0.65 -7.19
CA ALA A 40 13.79 1.96 -7.83
C ALA A 40 12.66 2.80 -7.22
N GLU A 41 12.86 3.24 -5.98
CA GLU A 41 11.88 4.03 -5.21
C GLU A 41 11.60 5.43 -5.81
N GLY A 42 12.22 5.78 -6.95
CA GLY A 42 12.02 7.06 -7.64
C GLY A 42 12.35 7.12 -9.14
N GLU A 43 12.86 6.06 -9.78
CA GLU A 43 13.32 6.11 -11.19
C GLU A 43 12.21 5.77 -12.22
N ILE A 44 11.08 5.21 -11.77
CA ILE A 44 10.03 4.74 -12.70
C ILE A 44 9.37 5.93 -13.44
N ILE A 45 9.38 7.13 -12.84
CA ILE A 45 8.92 8.36 -13.51
C ILE A 45 9.95 8.83 -14.55
N ASP A 46 11.25 8.61 -14.31
CA ASP A 46 12.33 9.10 -15.19
C ASP A 46 12.59 8.15 -16.36
N ALA A 47 12.35 6.85 -16.21
CA ALA A 47 12.48 5.88 -17.30
C ALA A 47 11.41 6.07 -18.39
N GLU A 48 10.15 6.34 -18.01
CA GLU A 48 9.07 6.59 -18.99
C GLU A 48 9.27 7.94 -19.70
N ILE A 49 9.70 8.99 -18.98
CA ILE A 49 10.02 10.30 -19.55
C ILE A 49 11.29 10.23 -20.42
N GLY A 50 12.33 9.50 -19.97
CA GLY A 50 13.59 9.30 -20.68
C GLY A 50 13.42 8.49 -21.96
N GLU A 51 12.60 7.43 -21.94
CA GLU A 51 12.30 6.64 -23.13
C GLU A 51 11.44 7.42 -24.15
N THR A 52 10.53 8.28 -23.66
CA THR A 52 9.72 9.15 -24.53
C THR A 52 10.54 10.31 -25.11
N ALA A 53 11.52 10.84 -24.35
CA ALA A 53 12.45 11.88 -24.81
C ALA A 53 13.48 11.35 -25.82
N ALA A 54 13.96 10.11 -25.66
CA ALA A 54 14.92 9.49 -26.58
C ALA A 54 14.31 9.08 -27.94
N ARG A 55 12.98 8.97 -28.03
CA ARG A 55 12.25 8.68 -29.28
C ARG A 55 11.82 9.91 -30.07
N ARG A 56 12.14 11.13 -29.62
CA ARG A 56 11.76 12.39 -30.27
C ARG A 56 12.94 13.09 -30.94
#